data_AF-A0A7V1ENV0-F1
#
_entry.id   AF-A0A7V1ENV0-F1
#
_cell.length_a   1.000
_cell.length_b   1.000
_cell.length_c   1.000
_cell.angle_alpha   90.00
_cell.angle_beta   90.00
_cell.angle_gamma   90.00
#
_symmetry.space_group_name_H-M   'P 1'
#
loop_
_entity.id
_entity.type
_entity.pdbx_description
1 polymer ?
#
loop_
_entity_poly.entity_id
_entity_poly.type
_entity_poly.pdbx_seq_one_letter_code
_entity_poly.pdbx_strand_id
1 'polypeptide(L)' 'MCKTYSTQFLLYLFSEHADKANSTSMKRYMKDQFEFCGIKSPKRKELTQIFNRGL' A
#
# COMPACT_ATOMS: atom_id res chain seq x y z
N MET A 1 -25.53 -5.24 -3.88
CA MET A 1 -24.82 -5.64 -2.65
C MET A 1 -23.59 -4.76 -2.49
N CYS A 2 -23.53 -3.93 -1.45
CA CYS A 2 -22.32 -3.17 -1.12
C CYS A 2 -21.42 -4.09 -0.29
N LYS A 3 -20.27 -4.51 -0.83
CA LYS A 3 -19.30 -5.33 -0.10
C LYS A 3 -18.61 -4.44 0.93
N THR A 4 -18.77 -4.72 2.22
CA THR A 4 -18.07 -4.02 3.31
C THR A 4 -16.72 -4.70 3.53
N TYR A 5 -15.62 -3.94 3.38
CA TYR A 5 -14.25 -4.48 3.50
C TYR A 5 -13.60 -4.02 4.82
N SER A 6 -12.85 -4.93 5.46
CA SER A 6 -12.00 -4.57 6.59
C SER A 6 -10.73 -3.88 6.09
N THR A 7 -10.64 -2.56 6.28
CA THR A 7 -9.47 -1.75 5.92
C THR A 7 -8.24 -2.09 6.75
N GLN A 8 -8.43 -2.68 7.94
CA GLN A 8 -7.34 -2.99 8.88
C GLN A 8 -6.35 -4.02 8.33
N PHE A 9 -6.84 -5.07 7.68
CA PHE A 9 -5.96 -6.10 7.11
C PHE A 9 -5.08 -5.56 5.97
N LEU A 10 -5.64 -4.67 5.14
CA LEU A 10 -4.89 -4.03 4.06
C LEU A 10 -3.81 -3.08 4.61
N LEU A 11 -4.12 -2.35 5.68
CA LEU A 11 -3.15 -1.49 6.37
C LEU A 11 -1.99 -2.30 6.95
N TYR A 12 -2.29 -3.41 7.64
CA TYR A 12 -1.27 -4.33 8.16
C TYR A 12 -0.38 -4.88 7.04
N LEU A 13 -0.99 -5.36 5.94
CA LEU A 13 -0.24 -5.91 4.83
C LEU A 13 0.68 -4.87 4.16
N PHE A 14 0.23 -3.62 4.04
CA PHE A 14 1.06 -2.55 3.49
C PHE A 14 2.13 -2.07 4.46
N SER A 15 1.88 -2.07 5.78
CA SER A 15 2.90 -1.70 6.77
C SER A 15 4.05 -2.70 6.82
N GLU A 16 3.75 -4.00 6.75
CA GLU A 16 4.77 -5.07 6.75
C GLU A 16 5.71 -5.00 5.53
N HIS A 17 5.25 -4.41 4.44
CA HIS A 17 6.02 -4.25 3.20
C HIS A 17 6.49 -2.82 2.96
N ALA A 18 6.42 -1.95 3.97
CA ALA A 18 6.83 -0.57 3.85
C ALA A 18 8.36 -0.46 3.64
N ASP A 19 8.77 0.46 2.76
CA ASP A 19 10.17 0.75 2.45
C ASP A 19 10.43 2.25 2.60
N LYS A 20 11.21 2.61 3.63
CA LYS A 20 11.52 4.01 3.95
C LYS A 20 12.34 4.72 2.87
N ALA A 21 13.25 4.00 2.20
CA ALA A 21 14.08 4.58 1.15
C ALA A 21 13.22 4.95 -0.07
N ASN A 22 12.34 4.03 -0.49
CA ASN A 22 11.39 4.31 -1.57
C ASN A 22 10.35 5.36 -1.17
N SER A 23 9.86 5.32 0.08
CA SER A 23 8.90 6.30 0.62
C SER A 23 9.41 7.73 0.47
N THR A 24 10.66 7.99 0.86
CA THR A 24 11.28 9.31 0.77
C THR A 24 11.35 9.81 -0.68
N SER A 25 11.75 8.93 -1.61
CA SER A 25 11.83 9.27 -3.03
C SER A 25 10.44 9.58 -3.63
N MET A 26 9.44 8.76 -3.31
CA MET A 26 8.06 8.95 -3.77
C MET A 26 7.42 10.22 -3.20
N LYS A 27 7.67 10.52 -1.92
CA LYS A 27 7.21 11.73 -1.25
C LYS A 27 7.77 12.98 -1.94
N ARG A 28 9.08 13.00 -2.21
CA ARG A 28 9.73 14.10 -2.95
C ARG A 28 9.18 14.25 -4.36
N TYR A 29 8.95 13.15 -5.08
CA TYR A 29 8.33 13.19 -6.41
C TYR A 29 6.96 13.88 -6.39
N MET A 30 6.18 13.68 -5.32
CA MET A 30 4.88 14.33 -5.12
C MET A 30 4.97 15.67 -4.36
N LYS A 31 6.13 16.34 -4.37
CA LYS A 31 6.36 17.63 -3.71
C LYS A 31 5.95 17.64 -2.23
N ASP A 32 6.22 16.53 -1.55
CA ASP A 32 5.96 16.34 -0.12
C ASP A 32 4.48 16.47 0.30
N GLN A 33 3.53 16.35 -0.64
CA GLN A 33 2.09 16.50 -0.37
C GLN A 33 1.44 15.27 0.27
N PHE A 34 2.08 14.11 0.16
CA PHE A 34 1.52 12.84 0.64
C PHE A 34 2.59 11.99 1.31
N GLU A 35 2.16 11.25 2.34
CA GLU A 35 2.96 10.19 2.94
C GLU A 35 2.82 8.90 2.13
N PHE A 36 3.92 8.17 1.98
CA PHE A 36 3.97 6.93 1.21
C PHE A 36 4.52 5.79 2.06
N CYS A 37 3.95 4.59 1.90
CA CYS A 37 4.55 3.36 2.43
C CYS A 37 5.81 2.94 1.65
N GLY A 38 6.12 3.57 0.52
CA GLY A 38 7.28 3.21 -0.31
C GLY A 38 7.10 1.95 -1.16
N ILE A 39 5.86 1.46 -1.31
CA ILE A 39 5.55 0.26 -2.09
C ILE A 39 5.39 0.61 -3.56
N LYS A 40 6.29 0.12 -4.41
CA LYS A 40 6.21 0.31 -5.87
C LYS A 40 5.03 -0.45 -6.47
N SER A 41 4.56 0.01 -7.64
CA SER A 41 3.37 -0.52 -8.32
C SER A 41 3.33 -2.04 -8.49
N PRO A 42 4.42 -2.75 -8.87
CA PRO A 42 4.39 -4.21 -9.00
C PRO A 42 4.05 -4.92 -7.68
N LYS A 43 4.75 -4.58 -6.59
CA LYS A 43 4.50 -5.19 -5.28
C LYS A 43 3.14 -4.80 -4.72
N ARG A 44 2.72 -3.54 -4.88
CA ARG A 44 1.38 -3.10 -4.48
C ARG A 44 0.28 -3.92 -5.15
N LYS A 45 0.40 -4.17 -6.47
CA LYS A 45 -0.57 -5.00 -7.22
C LYS A 45 -0.62 -6.43 -6.69
N GLU A 46 0.52 -7.02 -6.39
CA GLU A 46 0.61 -8.35 -5.78
C GLU A 46 -0.12 -8.41 -4.41
N LEU A 47 0.15 -7.44 -3.53
CA LEU A 47 -0.49 -7.36 -2.21
C LEU A 47 -2.00 -7.15 -2.31
N THR A 48 -2.46 -6.33 -3.26
CA THR A 48 -3.89 -6.16 -3.53
C THR A 48 -4.53 -7.45 -4.05
N GLN A 49 -3.82 -8.24 -4.86
CA GLN A 49 -4.32 -9.55 -5.29
C GLN A 49 -4.42 -10.53 -4.11
N ILE A 50 -3.47 -10.51 -3.16
CA ILE A 50 -3.54 -11.32 -1.93
C ILE A 50 -4.80 -10.96 -1.13
N PHE A 51 -5.04 -9.67 -0.92
CA PHE A 51 -6.25 -9.18 -0.25
C PHE A 51 -7.53 -9.66 -0.95
N ASN A 52 -7.58 -9.60 -2.29
CA ASN A 52 -8.73 -10.01 -3.08
C ASN A 52 -8.94 -11.54 -3.16
N ARG A 53 -7.89 -12.35 -2.97
CA ARG A 53 -7.96 -13.82 -2.99
C ARG A 53 -8.38 -14.40 -1.64
N GLY A 54 -8.15 -13.68 -0.55
CA GLY A 54 -8.65 -14.01 0.79
C GLY A 54 -10.08 -13.57 1.06
N LEU A 55 -10.80 -13.12 0.02
CA LEU A 55 -12.19 -12.65 0.04
C LEU A 55 -13.11 -13.58 -0.76
#